data_AF-A0A7R8UIS2-F1
#
_entry.id   AF-A0A7R8UIS2-F1
#
_cell.length_a   1.000
_cell.length_b   1.000
_cell.length_c   1.000
_cell.angle_alpha   90.00
_cell.angle_beta   90.00
_cell.angle_gamma   90.00
#
_symmetry.space_group_name_H-M   'P 1'
#
loop_
_entity.id
_entity.type
_entity.pdbx_description
1 polymer ?
#
loop_
_entity_poly.entity_id
_entity_poly.type
_entity_poly.pdbx_seq_one_letter_code
_entity_poly.pdbx_strand_id
1 'polypeptide(L)'
;MSITKYQIFLGLITLFAVFYDTRGQMPSNIAQDANLQQLSLGSEAFAIDLFKRIAIAVEKEDYDFMISPFSIWTLMVLTAEGATDRTLSELQGSLRLWQDFSSIRESFTKIQKALNINTNTVEVTSFQAIFPDLNKPTNRTYQSILRKYYETDVVQVNYRQTLEAQSHINGYVAKATKGMIDYLVNERDLLDAHLVLISTIFFKGQWKFPFNRTLTKEEPFYSENNQPVATVNMMNVKGPFPYASIGQIESHVLELPYGKEDRLVMIVFLPRKGVPLTKVIENIAKVGIPSISEELRKSAVEFEDDEVEVYLPRFTTISDFQMNAVLEQMGILDAFDPNKAKFPYISEYPLYISNVFHKTRIEVTEEGTVASAGTAGTFANKATPPRFYVNRPFAYVILEKTSNSLLFCGQVRKPKLF
;
A
#
# COMPACT_ATOMS: atom_id res chain seq x y z
N MET A 1 -44.34 -43.62 -43.65
CA MET A 1 -43.60 -42.55 -44.32
C MET A 1 -43.16 -41.54 -43.27
N SER A 2 -41.88 -41.61 -42.90
CA SER A 2 -41.01 -40.56 -42.32
C SER A 2 -41.37 -39.75 -41.05
N ILE A 3 -40.31 -39.60 -40.23
CA ILE A 3 -39.92 -38.55 -39.27
C ILE A 3 -40.54 -38.57 -37.86
N THR A 4 -39.72 -38.89 -36.85
CA THR A 4 -39.54 -37.99 -35.69
C THR A 4 -38.12 -38.12 -35.11
N LYS A 5 -37.43 -36.98 -35.02
CA LYS A 5 -36.07 -36.79 -34.49
C LYS A 5 -36.10 -36.70 -32.96
N TYR A 6 -35.16 -37.38 -32.30
CA TYR A 6 -34.77 -37.09 -30.91
C TYR A 6 -33.76 -35.92 -30.89
N GLN A 7 -34.04 -34.90 -30.09
CA GLN A 7 -33.07 -33.87 -29.72
C GLN A 7 -32.84 -33.90 -28.20
N ILE A 8 -31.56 -33.87 -27.84
CA ILE A 8 -30.99 -33.95 -26.50
C ILE A 8 -31.10 -32.57 -25.83
N PHE A 9 -31.61 -32.55 -24.60
CA PHE A 9 -31.62 -31.38 -23.72
C PHE A 9 -30.22 -31.17 -23.12
N LEU A 10 -29.63 -29.98 -23.32
CA LEU A 10 -28.47 -29.49 -22.56
C LEU A 10 -28.89 -28.19 -21.89
N GLY A 11 -29.01 -28.21 -20.57
CA GLY A 11 -29.36 -27.06 -19.75
C GLY A 11 -28.17 -26.12 -19.58
N LEU A 12 -28.34 -24.87 -20.02
CA LEU A 12 -27.50 -23.73 -19.66
C LEU A 12 -28.05 -23.10 -18.38
N ILE A 13 -27.28 -23.19 -17.28
CA ILE A 13 -27.51 -22.40 -16.07
C ILE A 13 -26.76 -21.07 -16.25
N THR A 14 -27.49 -20.00 -16.54
CA THR A 14 -27.00 -18.63 -16.44
C THR A 14 -27.09 -18.18 -14.98
N LEU A 15 -25.94 -18.08 -14.30
CA LEU A 15 -25.83 -17.45 -12.99
C LEU A 15 -25.81 -15.93 -13.18
N PHE A 16 -26.94 -15.27 -12.90
CA PHE A 16 -26.96 -13.83 -12.67
C PHE A 16 -26.41 -13.56 -11.26
N ALA A 17 -25.22 -12.98 -11.17
CA ALA A 17 -24.72 -12.42 -9.92
C ALA A 17 -25.47 -11.10 -9.64
N VAL A 18 -26.24 -11.08 -8.55
CA VAL A 18 -26.86 -9.87 -8.01
C VAL A 18 -25.77 -9.05 -7.31
N PHE A 19 -25.33 -7.97 -7.94
CA PHE A 19 -24.51 -6.96 -7.28
C PHE A 19 -25.38 -6.16 -6.31
N TYR A 20 -25.15 -6.33 -5.01
CA TYR A 20 -25.66 -5.40 -4.00
C TYR A 20 -24.82 -4.12 -4.04
N ASP A 21 -25.51 -3.02 -4.32
CA ASP A 21 -24.98 -1.66 -4.33
C ASP A 21 -24.48 -1.27 -2.92
N THR A 22 -23.15 -1.26 -2.75
CA THR A 22 -22.45 -0.82 -1.54
C THR A 22 -21.63 0.42 -1.87
N ARG A 23 -22.29 1.50 -2.26
CA ARG A 23 -21.66 2.80 -2.51
C ARG A 23 -21.62 3.63 -1.23
N GLY A 24 -20.50 3.55 -0.52
CA GLY A 24 -20.00 4.72 0.21
C GLY A 24 -19.81 5.86 -0.79
N GLN A 25 -20.31 7.05 -0.48
CA GLN A 25 -20.35 8.16 -1.44
C GLN A 25 -18.93 8.65 -1.79
N MET A 26 -18.37 8.09 -2.87
CA MET A 26 -17.36 8.80 -3.66
C MET A 26 -17.94 10.13 -4.13
N PRO A 27 -17.11 11.19 -4.32
CA PRO A 27 -17.54 12.39 -5.03
C PRO A 27 -18.26 11.99 -6.32
N SER A 28 -19.42 12.59 -6.59
CA SER A 28 -20.34 12.19 -7.68
C SER A 28 -19.70 12.07 -9.06
N ASN A 29 -18.57 12.75 -9.30
CA ASN A 29 -17.80 12.69 -10.55
C ASN A 29 -16.85 11.48 -10.65
N ILE A 30 -16.44 10.86 -9.54
CA ILE A 30 -15.54 9.69 -9.49
C ILE A 30 -16.35 8.39 -9.56
N ALA A 31 -17.57 8.38 -9.02
CA ALA A 31 -18.48 7.23 -9.03
C ALA A 31 -19.00 6.83 -10.43
N GLN A 32 -18.76 7.64 -11.47
CA GLN A 32 -19.25 7.42 -12.83
C GLN A 32 -18.18 6.94 -13.82
N ASP A 33 -16.90 6.95 -13.44
CA ASP A 33 -15.81 6.53 -14.32
C ASP A 33 -15.46 5.05 -14.08
N ALA A 34 -16.01 4.17 -14.91
CA ALA A 34 -15.81 2.72 -14.81
C ALA A 34 -14.34 2.31 -14.96
N ASN A 35 -13.57 3.05 -15.77
CA ASN A 35 -12.15 2.79 -16.00
C ASN A 35 -11.33 3.10 -14.74
N LEU A 36 -11.63 4.24 -14.11
CA LEU A 36 -11.02 4.64 -12.84
C LEU A 36 -11.34 3.65 -11.73
N GLN A 37 -12.59 3.20 -11.62
CA GLN A 37 -13.00 2.20 -10.63
C GLN A 37 -12.27 0.88 -10.81
N GLN A 38 -12.19 0.39 -12.05
CA GLN A 38 -11.48 -0.85 -12.34
C GLN A 38 -9.99 -0.73 -12.02
N LEU A 39 -9.38 0.44 -12.26
CA LEU A 39 -7.99 0.70 -11.92
C LEU A 39 -7.77 0.68 -10.39
N SER A 40 -8.62 1.37 -9.64
CA SER A 40 -8.57 1.38 -8.17
C SER A 40 -8.74 -0.03 -7.60
N LEU A 41 -9.75 -0.78 -8.05
CA LEU A 41 -9.99 -2.17 -7.61
C LEU A 41 -8.81 -3.09 -7.94
N GLY A 42 -8.19 -2.92 -9.11
CA GLY A 42 -7.03 -3.70 -9.49
C GLY A 42 -5.81 -3.41 -8.61
N SER A 43 -5.55 -2.13 -8.35
CA SER A 43 -4.49 -1.69 -7.45
C SER A 43 -4.69 -2.20 -6.02
N GLU A 44 -5.93 -2.22 -5.54
CA GLU A 44 -6.28 -2.67 -4.21
C GLU A 44 -6.13 -4.19 -4.06
N ALA A 45 -6.63 -4.96 -5.04
CA ALA A 45 -6.49 -6.41 -5.05
C ALA A 45 -5.01 -6.84 -5.06
N PHE A 46 -4.19 -6.17 -5.87
CA PHE A 46 -2.74 -6.35 -5.86
C PHE A 46 -2.15 -5.99 -4.49
N ALA A 47 -2.56 -4.86 -3.93
CA ALA A 47 -2.04 -4.35 -2.68
C ALA A 47 -2.26 -5.31 -1.50
N ILE A 48 -3.46 -5.87 -1.41
CA ILE A 48 -3.83 -6.79 -0.34
C ILE A 48 -3.15 -8.16 -0.51
N ASP A 49 -3.04 -8.67 -1.74
CA ASP A 49 -2.31 -9.93 -1.98
C ASP A 49 -0.81 -9.79 -1.66
N LEU A 50 -0.21 -8.66 -2.05
CA LEU A 50 1.18 -8.34 -1.72
C LEU A 50 1.39 -8.24 -0.21
N PHE A 51 0.51 -7.51 0.50
CA PHE A 51 0.59 -7.34 1.96
C PHE A 51 0.56 -8.69 2.68
N LYS A 52 -0.41 -9.53 2.32
CA LYS A 52 -0.56 -10.89 2.87
C LYS A 52 0.69 -11.74 2.64
N ARG A 53 1.25 -11.73 1.42
CA ARG A 53 2.43 -12.54 1.09
C ARG A 53 3.66 -12.10 1.85
N ILE A 54 3.91 -10.80 1.95
CA ILE A 54 5.05 -10.29 2.72
C ILE A 54 4.87 -10.60 4.21
N ALA A 55 3.68 -10.39 4.77
CA ALA A 55 3.41 -10.71 6.16
C ALA A 55 3.66 -12.19 6.50
N ILE A 56 3.27 -13.11 5.61
CA ILE A 56 3.55 -14.55 5.75
C ILE A 56 5.05 -14.82 5.60
N ALA A 57 5.71 -14.19 4.63
CA ALA A 57 7.13 -14.42 4.35
C ALA A 57 8.05 -14.01 5.51
N VAL A 58 7.66 -12.97 6.26
CA VAL A 58 8.45 -12.42 7.38
C VAL A 58 7.91 -12.80 8.77
N GLU A 59 6.97 -13.75 8.83
CA GLU A 59 6.27 -14.12 10.06
C GLU A 59 7.22 -14.64 11.14
N LYS A 60 8.25 -15.39 10.75
CA LYS A 60 9.18 -16.05 11.70
C LYS A 60 10.22 -15.10 12.28
N GLU A 61 10.48 -13.99 11.61
CA GLU A 61 11.46 -12.97 11.99
C GLU A 61 10.90 -11.93 12.97
N ASP A 62 9.59 -11.97 13.25
CA ASP A 62 8.85 -10.91 13.97
C ASP A 62 9.19 -9.51 13.42
N TYR A 63 9.30 -9.40 12.09
CA TYR A 63 9.77 -8.21 11.42
C TYR A 63 8.69 -7.12 11.36
N ASP A 64 9.00 -5.95 11.88
CA ASP A 64 8.19 -4.74 11.71
C ASP A 64 8.44 -4.19 10.31
N PHE A 65 7.37 -3.96 9.54
CA PHE A 65 7.51 -3.42 8.21
C PHE A 65 6.40 -2.45 7.81
N MET A 66 6.74 -1.59 6.86
CA MET A 66 5.78 -0.89 6.03
C MET A 66 6.14 -1.13 4.56
N ILE A 67 5.13 -1.27 3.71
CA ILE A 67 5.28 -1.15 2.27
C ILE A 67 4.29 -0.13 1.73
N SER A 68 4.56 0.36 0.52
CA SER A 68 3.57 1.06 -0.29
C SER A 68 3.20 0.21 -1.50
N PRO A 69 2.14 -0.59 -1.38
CA PRO A 69 1.74 -1.45 -2.49
C PRO A 69 1.33 -0.66 -3.72
N PHE A 70 0.70 0.50 -3.56
CA PHE A 70 0.35 1.39 -4.67
C PHE A 70 1.58 1.83 -5.47
N SER A 71 2.70 2.07 -4.79
CA SER A 71 3.96 2.47 -5.44
C SER A 71 4.58 1.32 -6.23
N ILE A 72 4.56 0.11 -5.68
CA ILE A 72 5.05 -1.10 -6.36
C ILE A 72 4.14 -1.42 -7.56
N TRP A 73 2.83 -1.35 -7.36
CA TRP A 73 1.85 -1.53 -8.42
C TRP A 73 2.07 -0.54 -9.57
N THR A 74 2.27 0.75 -9.25
CA THR A 74 2.60 1.78 -10.24
C THR A 74 3.86 1.39 -11.03
N LEU A 75 4.94 1.03 -10.35
CA LEU A 75 6.20 0.63 -10.99
C LEU A 75 6.01 -0.56 -11.95
N MET A 76 5.15 -1.51 -11.59
CA MET A 76 4.79 -2.62 -12.47
C MET A 76 3.88 -2.20 -13.63
N VAL A 77 3.01 -1.20 -13.46
CA VAL A 77 2.25 -0.59 -14.58
C VAL A 77 3.21 0.06 -15.59
N LEU A 78 4.21 0.81 -15.12
CA LEU A 78 5.24 1.40 -15.99
C LEU A 78 6.03 0.34 -16.75
N THR A 79 6.23 -0.81 -16.11
CA THR A 79 6.90 -1.96 -16.72
C THR A 79 6.01 -2.63 -17.77
N ALA A 80 4.71 -2.73 -17.51
CA ALA A 80 3.73 -3.29 -18.45
C ALA A 80 3.60 -2.46 -19.74
N GLU A 81 3.70 -1.13 -19.66
CA GLU A 81 3.78 -0.22 -20.82
C GLU A 81 4.92 -0.59 -21.79
N GLY A 82 5.96 -1.24 -21.27
CA GLY A 82 7.13 -1.68 -22.01
C GLY A 82 7.04 -3.10 -22.60
N ALA A 83 6.05 -3.89 -22.16
CA ALA A 83 6.00 -5.34 -22.33
C ALA A 83 5.11 -5.79 -23.50
N THR A 84 5.28 -7.03 -23.94
CA THR A 84 4.35 -7.69 -24.89
C THR A 84 4.18 -9.18 -24.58
N ASP A 85 3.33 -9.86 -25.35
CA ASP A 85 3.08 -11.30 -25.31
C ASP A 85 2.76 -11.82 -23.88
N ARG A 86 3.40 -12.93 -23.49
CA ARG A 86 3.20 -13.57 -22.20
C ARG A 86 3.69 -12.71 -21.03
N THR A 87 4.81 -12.00 -21.20
CA THR A 87 5.31 -11.05 -20.19
C THR A 87 4.25 -10.00 -19.84
N LEU A 88 3.61 -9.40 -20.87
CA LEU A 88 2.52 -8.45 -20.65
C LEU A 88 1.30 -9.13 -20.02
N SER A 89 0.93 -10.32 -20.48
CA SER A 89 -0.23 -11.06 -19.96
C SER A 89 -0.09 -11.39 -18.47
N GLU A 90 1.11 -11.78 -18.03
CA GLU A 90 1.43 -12.05 -16.62
C GLU A 90 1.38 -10.77 -15.76
N LEU A 91 1.97 -9.67 -16.26
CA LEU A 91 1.88 -8.36 -15.61
C LEU A 91 0.42 -7.90 -15.49
N GLN A 92 -0.36 -7.92 -16.57
CA GLN A 92 -1.77 -7.54 -16.55
C GLN A 92 -2.60 -8.43 -15.62
N GLY A 93 -2.35 -9.73 -15.61
CA GLY A 93 -3.05 -10.68 -14.74
C GLY A 93 -2.79 -10.44 -13.26
N SER A 94 -1.54 -10.14 -12.90
CA SER A 94 -1.12 -9.84 -11.53
C SER A 94 -1.63 -8.47 -11.05
N LEU A 95 -1.52 -7.46 -11.91
CA LEU A 95 -1.93 -6.07 -11.62
C LEU A 95 -3.44 -5.84 -11.78
N ARG A 96 -4.18 -6.83 -12.30
CA ARG A 96 -5.60 -6.77 -12.66
C ARG A 96 -5.91 -5.65 -13.67
N LEU A 97 -5.00 -5.45 -14.62
CA LEU A 97 -5.08 -4.43 -15.68
C LEU A 97 -5.67 -5.01 -16.96
N TRP A 98 -6.99 -4.96 -17.10
CA TRP A 98 -7.69 -5.49 -18.29
C TRP A 98 -8.08 -4.42 -19.31
N GLN A 99 -7.79 -3.16 -18.99
CA GLN A 99 -8.08 -2.01 -19.85
C GLN A 99 -6.93 -1.77 -20.84
N ASP A 100 -7.20 -1.01 -21.89
CA ASP A 100 -6.15 -0.54 -22.78
C ASP A 100 -5.29 0.54 -22.09
N PHE A 101 -4.03 0.67 -22.53
CA PHE A 101 -3.10 1.62 -21.92
C PHE A 101 -3.54 3.09 -22.04
N SER A 102 -4.35 3.48 -23.03
CA SER A 102 -4.83 4.86 -23.09
C SER A 102 -5.82 5.17 -21.97
N SER A 103 -6.73 4.25 -21.68
CA SER A 103 -7.65 4.32 -20.54
C SER A 103 -6.92 4.26 -19.19
N ILE A 104 -5.89 3.41 -19.09
CA ILE A 104 -5.03 3.33 -17.89
C ILE A 104 -4.33 4.66 -17.65
N ARG A 105 -3.71 5.25 -18.67
CA ARG A 105 -2.99 6.55 -18.53
C ARG A 105 -3.92 7.68 -18.10
N GLU A 106 -5.13 7.75 -18.65
CA GLU A 106 -6.13 8.76 -18.26
C GLU A 106 -6.57 8.58 -16.80
N SER A 107 -6.90 7.34 -16.42
CA SER A 107 -7.32 7.01 -15.07
C SER A 107 -6.18 7.25 -14.07
N PHE A 108 -4.95 6.88 -14.41
CA PHE A 108 -3.77 7.09 -13.59
C PHE A 108 -3.51 8.57 -13.33
N THR A 109 -3.65 9.44 -14.35
CA THR A 109 -3.50 10.89 -14.15
C THR A 109 -4.57 11.46 -13.21
N LYS A 110 -5.77 10.89 -13.15
CA LYS A 110 -6.80 11.25 -12.16
C LYS A 110 -6.41 10.80 -10.75
N ILE A 111 -5.95 9.55 -10.60
CA ILE A 111 -5.45 9.03 -9.31
C ILE A 111 -4.27 9.86 -8.81
N GLN A 112 -3.25 10.10 -9.64
CA GLN A 112 -2.06 10.86 -9.24
C GLN A 112 -2.40 12.27 -8.76
N LYS A 113 -3.34 12.95 -9.42
CA LYS A 113 -3.85 14.26 -8.95
C LYS A 113 -4.54 14.15 -7.59
N ALA A 114 -5.32 13.10 -7.36
CA ALA A 114 -5.92 12.86 -6.05
C ALA A 114 -4.84 12.56 -4.99
N LEU A 115 -3.79 11.81 -5.35
CA LEU A 115 -2.72 11.40 -4.43
C LEU A 115 -1.63 12.45 -4.19
N ASN A 116 -1.70 13.61 -4.86
CA ASN A 116 -0.83 14.74 -4.55
C ASN A 116 -1.25 15.39 -3.23
N ILE A 117 -0.79 14.82 -2.11
CA ILE A 117 -1.22 15.15 -0.74
C ILE A 117 -0.16 15.97 0.01
N ASN A 118 0.74 16.65 -0.70
CA ASN A 118 1.71 17.54 -0.05
C ASN A 118 1.02 18.78 0.50
N THR A 119 0.56 18.67 1.75
CA THR A 119 0.00 19.75 2.54
C THR A 119 1.01 20.15 3.62
N ASN A 120 0.71 21.20 4.39
CA ASN A 120 1.53 21.57 5.55
C ASN A 120 1.43 20.54 6.71
N THR A 121 0.55 19.55 6.60
CA THR A 121 0.22 18.61 7.68
C THR A 121 0.56 17.17 7.33
N VAL A 122 0.67 16.82 6.05
CA VAL A 122 1.10 15.50 5.60
C VAL A 122 2.21 15.65 4.57
N GLU A 123 3.33 15.00 4.85
CA GLU A 123 4.45 14.85 3.93
C GLU A 123 4.50 13.42 3.39
N VAL A 124 4.31 13.30 2.07
CA VAL A 124 4.55 12.05 1.34
C VAL A 124 5.63 12.34 0.31
N THR A 125 6.84 11.87 0.58
CA THR A 125 7.94 11.96 -0.38
C THR A 125 8.10 10.60 -1.03
N SER A 126 7.73 10.50 -2.31
CA SER A 126 7.90 9.29 -3.12
C SER A 126 8.91 9.53 -4.23
N PHE A 127 9.66 8.47 -4.53
CA PHE A 127 10.52 8.41 -5.69
C PHE A 127 10.37 7.05 -6.34
N GLN A 128 10.19 7.07 -7.67
CA GLN A 128 10.16 5.88 -8.50
C GLN A 128 11.02 6.13 -9.72
N ALA A 129 11.79 5.13 -10.12
CA ALA A 129 12.57 5.20 -11.34
C ALA A 129 12.84 3.82 -11.92
N ILE A 130 13.07 3.85 -13.23
CA ILE A 130 13.47 2.70 -14.04
C ILE A 130 14.90 2.95 -14.50
N PHE A 131 15.78 2.00 -14.21
CA PHE A 131 17.19 2.06 -14.54
C PHE A 131 17.55 0.97 -15.57
N PRO A 132 17.39 1.25 -16.87
CA PRO A 132 17.83 0.33 -17.91
C PRO A 132 19.35 0.45 -18.14
N ASP A 133 19.95 -0.64 -18.60
CA ASP A 133 21.35 -0.69 -19.02
C ASP A 133 21.62 0.31 -20.14
N LEU A 134 22.59 1.20 -19.91
CA LEU A 134 23.05 2.21 -20.87
C LEU A 134 23.52 1.57 -22.19
N ASN A 135 24.00 0.33 -22.16
CA ASN A 135 24.43 -0.41 -23.36
C ASN A 135 23.25 -0.98 -24.18
N LYS A 136 22.01 -0.80 -23.71
CA LYS A 136 20.77 -1.23 -24.35
C LYS A 136 19.84 -0.01 -24.49
N PRO A 137 20.04 0.85 -25.51
CA PRO A 137 19.36 2.12 -25.64
C PRO A 137 17.84 2.02 -25.47
N THR A 138 17.30 2.92 -24.65
CA THR A 138 15.88 2.97 -24.33
C THR A 138 15.10 3.70 -25.41
N ASN A 139 13.95 3.15 -25.81
CA ASN A 139 13.04 3.77 -26.77
C ASN A 139 12.52 5.14 -26.28
N ARG A 140 12.61 6.16 -27.14
CA ARG A 140 12.21 7.55 -26.80
C ARG A 140 10.70 7.70 -26.62
N THR A 141 9.89 6.90 -27.31
CA THR A 141 8.43 6.91 -27.18
C THR A 141 8.03 6.42 -25.80
N TYR A 142 8.64 5.34 -25.33
CA TYR A 142 8.43 4.83 -23.96
C TYR A 142 8.80 5.87 -22.90
N GLN A 143 10.00 6.47 -23.01
CA GLN A 143 10.41 7.56 -22.11
C GLN A 143 9.42 8.74 -22.12
N SER A 144 8.93 9.12 -23.30
CA SER A 144 7.95 10.20 -23.44
C SER A 144 6.60 9.88 -22.79
N ILE A 145 6.15 8.62 -22.88
CA ILE A 145 4.92 8.15 -22.25
C ILE A 145 5.06 8.23 -20.72
N LEU A 146 6.13 7.66 -20.17
CA LEU A 146 6.39 7.65 -18.73
C LEU A 146 6.47 9.06 -18.15
N ARG A 147 7.23 9.95 -18.81
CA ARG A 147 7.36 11.33 -18.38
C ARG A 147 6.03 12.09 -18.43
N LYS A 148 5.21 11.87 -19.46
CA LYS A 148 3.98 12.61 -19.69
C LYS A 148 2.83 12.17 -18.79
N TYR A 149 2.67 10.86 -18.60
CA TYR A 149 1.47 10.30 -17.94
C TYR A 149 1.72 9.83 -16.51
N TYR A 150 2.97 9.55 -16.14
CA TYR A 150 3.34 8.99 -14.85
C TYR A 150 4.36 9.84 -14.09
N GLU A 151 4.82 10.96 -14.67
CA GLU A 151 5.84 11.85 -14.09
C GLU A 151 7.12 11.11 -13.64
N THR A 152 7.45 10.02 -14.33
CA THR A 152 8.56 9.13 -13.96
C THR A 152 9.71 9.26 -14.95
N ASP A 153 10.92 9.38 -14.42
CA ASP A 153 12.16 9.41 -15.20
C ASP A 153 12.68 7.99 -15.48
N VAL A 154 13.32 7.84 -16.65
CA VAL A 154 14.10 6.66 -17.01
C VAL A 154 15.56 7.05 -17.02
N VAL A 155 16.38 6.40 -16.18
CA VAL A 155 17.75 6.81 -15.91
C VAL A 155 18.70 5.70 -16.34
N GLN A 156 19.46 5.92 -17.41
CA GLN A 156 20.36 4.89 -17.92
C GLN A 156 21.59 4.69 -17.03
N VAL A 157 21.96 3.42 -16.80
CA VAL A 157 23.06 3.05 -15.90
C VAL A 157 24.02 2.10 -16.62
N ASN A 158 25.33 2.33 -16.48
CA ASN A 158 26.34 1.42 -17.03
C ASN A 158 26.66 0.30 -16.02
N TYR A 159 25.96 -0.83 -16.12
CA TYR A 159 26.16 -1.96 -15.21
C TYR A 159 27.50 -2.70 -15.39
N ARG A 160 28.29 -2.38 -16.41
CA ARG A 160 29.67 -2.89 -16.55
C ARG A 160 30.64 -2.26 -15.54
N GLN A 161 30.25 -1.15 -14.92
CA GLN A 161 30.99 -0.42 -13.89
C GLN A 161 30.14 -0.41 -12.62
N THR A 162 30.14 -1.53 -11.90
CA THR A 162 29.18 -1.83 -10.83
C THR A 162 29.27 -0.88 -9.64
N LEU A 163 30.48 -0.45 -9.27
CA LEU A 163 30.70 0.49 -8.17
C LEU A 163 30.18 1.90 -8.52
N GLU A 164 30.44 2.35 -9.74
CA GLU A 164 29.93 3.61 -10.28
C GLU A 164 28.41 3.57 -10.44
N ALA A 165 27.87 2.44 -10.93
CA ALA A 165 26.43 2.21 -11.04
C ALA A 165 25.74 2.29 -9.67
N GLN A 166 26.30 1.63 -8.66
CA GLN A 166 25.81 1.68 -7.28
C GLN A 166 25.85 3.10 -6.72
N SER A 167 26.94 3.82 -6.93
CA SER A 167 27.07 5.20 -6.48
C SER A 167 26.10 6.13 -7.20
N HIS A 168 25.88 5.92 -8.50
CA HIS A 168 24.94 6.70 -9.31
C HIS A 168 23.49 6.50 -8.87
N ILE A 169 23.06 5.24 -8.69
CA ILE A 169 21.71 4.90 -8.24
C ILE A 169 21.46 5.46 -6.84
N ASN A 170 22.34 5.19 -5.87
CA ASN A 170 22.16 5.68 -4.49
C ASN A 170 22.19 7.21 -4.43
N GLY A 171 23.04 7.87 -5.23
CA GLY A 171 23.04 9.34 -5.35
C GLY A 171 21.74 9.91 -5.90
N TYR A 172 21.12 9.23 -6.88
CA TYR A 172 19.82 9.62 -7.42
C TYR A 172 18.71 9.48 -6.38
N VAL A 173 18.68 8.35 -5.67
CA VAL A 173 17.71 8.07 -4.59
C VAL A 173 17.87 9.07 -3.44
N ALA A 174 19.10 9.33 -2.98
CA ALA A 174 19.38 10.28 -1.91
C ALA A 174 18.90 11.69 -2.29
N LYS A 175 19.20 12.14 -3.51
CA LYS A 175 18.74 13.45 -3.99
C LYS A 175 17.22 13.52 -4.09
N ALA A 176 16.57 12.50 -4.64
CA ALA A 176 15.12 12.46 -4.81
C ALA A 176 14.38 12.39 -3.47
N THR A 177 14.99 11.76 -2.47
CA THR A 177 14.43 11.61 -1.11
C THR A 177 14.95 12.66 -0.12
N LYS A 178 15.67 13.70 -0.59
CA LYS A 178 16.28 14.76 0.23
C LYS A 178 17.16 14.23 1.38
N GLY A 179 17.84 13.11 1.16
CA GLY A 179 18.71 12.45 2.14
C GLY A 179 18.00 11.56 3.16
N MET A 180 16.68 11.31 2.99
CA MET A 180 15.96 10.40 3.88
C MET A 180 16.29 8.93 3.59
N ILE A 181 16.70 8.62 2.36
CA ILE A 181 17.15 7.30 1.92
C ILE A 181 18.46 7.47 1.15
N ASP A 182 19.58 7.32 1.85
CA ASP A 182 20.92 7.55 1.29
C ASP A 182 21.53 6.33 0.60
N TYR A 183 21.05 5.14 0.96
CA TYR A 183 21.60 3.88 0.51
C TYR A 183 20.49 2.86 0.28
N LEU A 184 20.40 2.35 -0.94
CA LEU A 184 19.36 1.41 -1.36
C LEU A 184 19.96 0.13 -1.95
N VAL A 185 20.93 0.26 -2.84
CA VAL A 185 21.53 -0.88 -3.55
C VAL A 185 23.01 -1.05 -3.17
N ASN A 186 23.45 -2.30 -3.08
CA ASN A 186 24.86 -2.67 -2.96
C ASN A 186 25.44 -3.01 -4.34
N GLU A 187 26.76 -3.00 -4.46
CA GLU A 187 27.44 -3.35 -5.72
C GLU A 187 27.08 -4.77 -6.20
N ARG A 188 26.99 -5.72 -5.26
CA ARG A 188 26.64 -7.12 -5.54
C ARG A 188 25.24 -7.28 -6.14
N ASP A 189 24.35 -6.37 -5.81
CA ASP A 189 22.96 -6.39 -6.28
C ASP A 189 22.86 -6.02 -7.77
N LEU A 190 23.94 -5.45 -8.35
CA LEU A 190 23.98 -4.93 -9.70
C LEU A 190 24.84 -5.78 -10.66
N LEU A 191 25.36 -6.92 -10.18
CA LEU A 191 26.10 -7.86 -11.02
C LEU A 191 25.19 -8.38 -12.15
N ASP A 192 25.64 -8.20 -13.39
CA ASP A 192 24.91 -8.57 -14.61
C ASP A 192 23.49 -7.96 -14.72
N ALA A 193 23.26 -6.83 -14.03
CA ALA A 193 21.98 -6.15 -14.09
C ALA A 193 21.73 -5.54 -15.48
N HIS A 194 20.47 -5.56 -15.91
CA HIS A 194 20.02 -5.01 -17.18
C HIS A 194 18.85 -4.04 -17.05
N LEU A 195 17.98 -4.28 -16.07
CA LEU A 195 16.87 -3.40 -15.76
C LEU A 195 16.61 -3.46 -14.25
N VAL A 196 16.91 -2.38 -13.55
CA VAL A 196 16.63 -2.24 -12.11
C VAL A 196 15.46 -1.29 -11.92
N LEU A 197 14.50 -1.69 -11.10
CA LEU A 197 13.32 -0.92 -10.78
C LEU A 197 13.37 -0.50 -9.32
N ILE A 198 13.13 0.77 -9.03
CA ILE A 198 13.24 1.31 -7.67
C ILE A 198 11.96 2.04 -7.30
N SER A 199 11.48 1.77 -6.10
CA SER A 199 10.41 2.48 -5.43
C SER A 199 10.87 2.83 -4.01
N THR A 200 10.91 4.12 -3.68
CA THR A 200 11.26 4.57 -2.33
C THR A 200 10.26 5.57 -1.81
N ILE A 201 9.77 5.39 -0.58
CA ILE A 201 8.77 6.30 0.01
C ILE A 201 9.04 6.61 1.47
N PHE A 202 8.96 7.90 1.80
CA PHE A 202 8.90 8.41 3.16
C PHE A 202 7.49 8.96 3.44
N PHE A 203 6.91 8.53 4.56
CA PHE A 203 5.64 9.03 5.06
C PHE A 203 5.80 9.65 6.45
N LYS A 204 5.35 10.89 6.59
CA LYS A 204 5.17 11.56 7.87
C LYS A 204 3.88 12.37 7.86
N GLY A 205 2.93 12.01 8.71
CA GLY A 205 1.63 12.68 8.80
C GLY A 205 1.40 13.26 10.20
N GLN A 206 0.84 14.46 10.26
CA GLN A 206 0.29 15.05 11.48
C GLN A 206 -1.14 14.55 11.68
N TRP A 207 -1.46 14.06 12.87
CA TRP A 207 -2.82 13.68 13.23
C TRP A 207 -3.79 14.87 13.17
N LYS A 208 -5.03 14.62 12.76
CA LYS A 208 -6.14 15.59 12.91
C LYS A 208 -6.38 15.91 14.39
N PHE A 209 -6.34 14.87 15.21
CA PHE A 209 -6.43 14.91 16.68
C PHE A 209 -5.06 14.52 17.27
N PRO A 210 -4.20 15.49 17.66
CA PRO A 210 -2.87 15.20 18.19
C PRO A 210 -2.92 14.41 19.49
N PHE A 211 -1.89 13.58 19.72
CA PHE A 211 -1.65 12.98 21.03
C PHE A 211 -0.96 14.01 21.92
N ASN A 212 -1.29 14.03 23.21
CA ASN A 212 -0.59 14.92 24.14
C ASN A 212 0.76 14.31 24.54
N ARG A 213 1.87 14.94 24.11
CA ARG A 213 3.23 14.51 24.44
C ARG A 213 3.45 14.33 25.95
N THR A 214 2.81 15.13 26.80
CA THR A 214 2.98 15.02 28.26
C THR A 214 2.27 13.81 28.87
N LEU A 215 1.35 13.18 28.14
CA LEU A 215 0.66 11.96 28.54
C LEU A 215 1.32 10.69 28.00
N THR A 216 2.33 10.82 27.14
CA THR A 216 3.07 9.68 26.60
C THR A 216 3.98 9.09 27.67
N LYS A 217 3.90 7.78 27.86
CA LYS A 217 4.61 7.06 28.92
C LYS A 217 5.29 5.81 28.38
N GLU A 218 6.41 5.45 28.99
CA GLU A 218 7.02 4.15 28.73
C GLU A 218 6.14 3.03 29.28
N GLU A 219 5.79 2.08 28.41
CA GLU A 219 4.95 0.94 28.75
C GLU A 219 5.45 -0.34 28.07
N PRO A 220 5.19 -1.52 28.66
CA PRO A 220 5.53 -2.79 28.05
C PRO A 220 4.66 -3.06 26.81
N PHE A 221 5.31 -3.52 25.74
CA PHE A 221 4.69 -4.11 24.57
C PHE A 221 4.84 -5.63 24.62
N TYR A 222 3.76 -6.34 24.33
CA TYR A 222 3.65 -7.79 24.49
C TYR A 222 3.67 -8.49 23.12
N SER A 223 4.17 -9.72 23.08
CA SER A 223 4.00 -10.64 21.95
C SER A 223 2.56 -11.17 21.87
N GLU A 224 2.25 -11.91 20.81
CA GLU A 224 0.98 -12.64 20.66
C GLU A 224 0.72 -13.62 21.82
N ASN A 225 1.79 -14.15 22.44
CA ASN A 225 1.75 -15.05 23.59
C ASN A 225 1.75 -14.32 24.95
N ASN A 226 1.48 -13.02 24.95
CA ASN A 226 1.39 -12.16 26.14
C ASN A 226 2.70 -12.10 26.96
N GLN A 227 3.85 -12.34 26.32
CA GLN A 227 5.17 -12.11 26.92
C GLN A 227 5.67 -10.71 26.58
N PRO A 228 6.23 -9.94 27.53
CA PRO A 228 6.81 -8.64 27.21
C PRO A 228 8.00 -8.81 26.26
N VAL A 229 8.01 -8.07 25.14
CA VAL A 229 9.05 -8.15 24.10
C VAL A 229 9.78 -6.83 23.86
N ALA A 230 9.20 -5.71 24.30
CA ALA A 230 9.79 -4.39 24.18
C ALA A 230 9.17 -3.42 25.22
N THR A 231 9.83 -2.28 25.40
CA THR A 231 9.26 -1.08 26.03
C THR A 231 9.04 -0.04 24.94
N VAL A 232 7.89 0.62 24.95
CA VAL A 232 7.49 1.61 23.95
C VAL A 232 7.04 2.90 24.61
N ASN A 233 7.17 4.02 23.88
CA ASN A 233 6.51 5.27 24.24
C ASN A 233 5.03 5.16 23.85
N MET A 234 4.17 4.79 24.79
CA MET A 234 2.73 4.66 24.57
C MET A 234 2.08 6.04 24.59
N MET A 235 1.58 6.48 23.44
CA MET A 235 0.86 7.74 23.29
C MET A 235 -0.60 7.55 23.65
N ASN A 236 -1.26 8.57 24.21
CA ASN A 236 -2.67 8.53 24.53
C ASN A 236 -3.45 9.73 23.97
N VAL A 237 -4.65 9.48 23.46
CA VAL A 237 -5.61 10.49 23.00
C VAL A 237 -7.04 9.98 23.20
N LYS A 238 -7.97 10.91 23.38
CA LYS A 238 -9.41 10.64 23.45
C LYS A 238 -10.10 11.44 22.37
N GLY A 239 -11.05 10.84 21.65
CA GLY A 239 -11.82 11.54 20.62
C GLY A 239 -12.84 10.65 19.90
N PRO A 240 -13.62 11.23 18.98
CA PRO A 240 -14.70 10.55 18.27
C PRO A 240 -14.14 9.73 17.09
N PHE A 241 -13.37 8.69 17.41
CA PHE A 241 -12.74 7.84 16.41
C PHE A 241 -13.66 6.69 16.00
N PRO A 242 -13.88 6.45 14.68
CA PRO A 242 -14.58 5.25 14.22
C PRO A 242 -13.89 3.99 14.76
N TYR A 243 -14.65 3.16 15.47
CA TYR A 243 -14.14 1.96 16.14
C TYR A 243 -15.14 0.81 16.04
N ALA A 244 -14.72 -0.34 15.54
CA ALA A 244 -15.58 -1.51 15.41
C ALA A 244 -14.87 -2.79 15.84
N SER A 245 -15.62 -3.75 16.39
CA SER A 245 -15.15 -5.14 16.53
C SER A 245 -15.69 -5.97 15.38
N ILE A 246 -14.85 -6.25 14.38
CA ILE A 246 -15.28 -6.91 13.15
C ILE A 246 -15.01 -8.40 13.26
N GLY A 247 -16.08 -9.19 13.38
CA GLY A 247 -16.00 -10.63 13.59
C GLY A 247 -15.34 -11.40 12.44
N GLN A 248 -15.62 -11.01 11.20
CA GLN A 248 -15.11 -11.67 9.99
C GLN A 248 -13.59 -11.59 9.84
N ILE A 249 -12.95 -10.59 10.47
CA ILE A 249 -11.49 -10.44 10.50
C ILE A 249 -10.87 -10.76 11.86
N GLU A 250 -11.69 -11.10 12.86
CA GLU A 250 -11.26 -11.45 14.21
C GLU A 250 -10.40 -10.36 14.88
N SER A 251 -10.75 -9.09 14.63
CA SER A 251 -9.97 -7.92 15.05
C SER A 251 -10.84 -6.83 15.64
N HIS A 252 -10.26 -6.06 16.56
CA HIS A 252 -10.72 -4.71 16.86
C HIS A 252 -10.10 -3.76 15.83
N VAL A 253 -10.87 -2.79 15.33
CA VAL A 253 -10.45 -1.89 14.27
C VAL A 253 -10.74 -0.45 14.66
N LEU A 254 -9.78 0.44 14.43
CA LEU A 254 -9.87 1.86 14.73
C LEU A 254 -9.42 2.68 13.51
N GLU A 255 -10.14 3.75 13.19
CA GLU A 255 -9.73 4.75 12.19
C GLU A 255 -9.16 6.00 12.86
N LEU A 256 -7.95 6.41 12.46
CA LEU A 256 -7.27 7.61 12.94
C LEU A 256 -7.00 8.57 11.77
N PRO A 257 -7.63 9.76 11.73
CA PRO A 257 -7.47 10.69 10.63
C PRO A 257 -6.20 11.55 10.72
N TYR A 258 -5.58 11.79 9.56
CA TYR A 258 -4.47 12.72 9.37
C TYR A 258 -4.93 14.05 8.77
N GLY A 259 -4.15 15.10 9.06
CA GLY A 259 -4.34 16.43 8.51
C GLY A 259 -5.65 17.08 8.94
N LYS A 260 -5.96 18.25 8.38
CA LYS A 260 -7.23 18.94 8.66
C LYS A 260 -8.34 18.46 7.73
N GLU A 261 -7.93 17.98 6.56
CA GLU A 261 -8.78 17.65 5.42
C GLU A 261 -9.44 16.28 5.58
N ASP A 262 -9.02 15.45 6.55
CA ASP A 262 -9.57 14.11 6.80
C ASP A 262 -9.55 13.21 5.55
N ARG A 263 -8.57 13.44 4.67
CA ARG A 263 -8.42 12.72 3.40
C ARG A 263 -7.61 11.44 3.55
N LEU A 264 -6.67 11.45 4.48
CA LEU A 264 -5.82 10.31 4.80
C LEU A 264 -6.18 9.79 6.18
N VAL A 265 -6.34 8.47 6.28
CA VAL A 265 -6.63 7.80 7.55
C VAL A 265 -5.71 6.62 7.73
N MET A 266 -5.25 6.40 8.96
CA MET A 266 -4.69 5.12 9.38
C MET A 266 -5.81 4.26 9.94
N ILE A 267 -6.01 3.07 9.37
CA ILE A 267 -6.86 2.04 9.97
C ILE A 267 -5.95 1.05 10.69
N VAL A 268 -6.14 0.90 12.00
CA VAL A 268 -5.37 0.00 12.86
C VAL A 268 -6.18 -1.25 13.13
N PHE A 269 -5.58 -2.42 12.90
CA PHE A 269 -6.13 -3.74 13.12
C PHE A 269 -5.43 -4.39 14.31
N LEU A 270 -6.13 -4.44 15.43
CA LEU A 270 -5.65 -5.07 16.65
C LEU A 270 -6.31 -6.45 16.82
N PRO A 271 -5.59 -7.56 16.60
CA PRO A 271 -6.12 -8.91 16.72
C PRO A 271 -6.81 -9.15 18.07
N ARG A 272 -7.90 -9.91 18.05
CA ARG A 272 -8.51 -10.44 19.29
C ARG A 272 -7.49 -11.33 20.01
N LYS A 273 -7.63 -11.46 21.33
CA LYS A 273 -6.73 -12.30 22.14
C LYS A 273 -6.73 -13.73 21.60
N GLY A 274 -5.54 -14.30 21.39
CA GLY A 274 -5.36 -15.65 20.86
C GLY A 274 -5.43 -15.78 19.35
N VAL A 275 -5.69 -14.69 18.61
CA VAL A 275 -5.69 -14.69 17.14
C VAL A 275 -4.32 -14.20 16.64
N PRO A 276 -3.58 -15.00 15.86
CA PRO A 276 -2.32 -14.56 15.26
C PRO A 276 -2.53 -13.37 14.32
N LEU A 277 -1.57 -12.44 14.26
CA LEU A 277 -1.68 -11.26 13.41
C LEU A 277 -1.76 -11.63 11.91
N THR A 278 -1.01 -12.65 11.49
CA THR A 278 -1.04 -13.17 10.12
C THR A 278 -2.43 -13.66 9.74
N LYS A 279 -3.18 -14.26 10.67
CA LYS A 279 -4.57 -14.67 10.44
C LYS A 279 -5.49 -13.48 10.18
N VAL A 280 -5.33 -12.39 10.93
CA VAL A 280 -6.07 -11.15 10.70
C VAL A 280 -5.77 -10.59 9.31
N ILE A 281 -4.50 -10.59 8.88
CA ILE A 281 -4.09 -10.12 7.54
C ILE A 281 -4.69 -11.01 6.43
N GLU A 282 -4.72 -12.34 6.60
CA GLU A 282 -5.41 -13.24 5.68
C GLU A 282 -6.92 -12.96 5.60
N ASN A 283 -7.54 -12.64 6.74
CA ASN A 283 -8.97 -12.35 6.78
C ASN A 283 -9.28 -10.97 6.17
N ILE A 284 -8.41 -9.96 6.35
CA ILE A 284 -8.48 -8.68 5.62
C ILE A 284 -8.47 -8.95 4.12
N ALA A 285 -7.63 -9.87 3.65
CA ALA A 285 -7.58 -10.26 2.23
C ALA A 285 -8.84 -10.94 1.70
N LYS A 286 -9.66 -11.55 2.57
CA LYS A 286 -10.94 -12.16 2.18
C LYS A 286 -12.10 -11.18 2.24
N VAL A 287 -12.09 -10.29 3.24
CA VAL A 287 -13.16 -9.32 3.48
C VAL A 287 -13.03 -8.10 2.57
N GLY A 288 -11.81 -7.63 2.33
CA GLY A 288 -11.53 -6.42 1.58
C GLY A 288 -11.65 -5.16 2.41
N ILE A 289 -10.85 -4.15 2.07
CA ILE A 289 -10.84 -2.85 2.74
C ILE A 289 -12.16 -2.09 2.62
N PRO A 290 -12.93 -2.11 1.50
CA PRO A 290 -14.13 -1.30 1.37
C PRO A 290 -15.22 -1.77 2.34
N SER A 291 -15.34 -3.08 2.54
CA SER A 291 -16.24 -3.65 3.54
C SER A 291 -15.84 -3.28 4.96
N ILE A 292 -14.54 -3.27 5.28
CA ILE A 292 -14.03 -2.84 6.58
C ILE A 292 -14.33 -1.35 6.83
N SER A 293 -14.05 -0.49 5.85
CA SER A 293 -14.34 0.95 5.91
C SER A 293 -15.83 1.22 6.08
N GLU A 294 -16.69 0.43 5.44
CA GLU A 294 -18.14 0.54 5.60
C GLU A 294 -18.61 0.17 7.01
N GLU A 295 -18.03 -0.87 7.63
CA GLU A 295 -18.33 -1.20 9.03
C GLU A 295 -17.87 -0.10 10.01
N LEU A 296 -16.71 0.51 9.77
CA LEU A 296 -16.24 1.68 10.54
C LEU A 296 -17.19 2.88 10.37
N ARG A 297 -17.64 3.14 9.14
CA ARG A 297 -18.58 4.22 8.84
C ARG A 297 -19.93 4.01 9.54
N LYS A 298 -20.47 2.79 9.53
CA LYS A 298 -21.70 2.46 10.27
C LYS A 298 -21.52 2.70 11.76
N SER A 299 -20.39 2.24 12.32
CA SER A 299 -20.10 2.45 13.74
C SER A 299 -19.96 3.93 14.11
N ALA A 300 -19.35 4.75 13.24
CA ALA A 300 -19.23 6.18 13.49
C ALA A 300 -20.60 6.90 13.52
N VAL A 301 -21.59 6.40 12.77
CA VAL A 301 -22.96 6.93 12.78
C VAL A 301 -23.75 6.42 13.99
N GLU A 302 -23.60 5.15 14.36
CA GLU A 302 -24.33 4.55 15.49
C GLU A 302 -23.88 5.14 16.84
N PHE A 303 -22.59 5.50 16.95
CA PHE A 303 -21.95 5.97 18.18
C PHE A 303 -21.34 7.38 18.00
N GLU A 304 -22.02 8.27 17.27
CA GLU A 304 -21.51 9.61 16.89
C GLU A 304 -21.06 10.46 18.09
N ASP A 305 -21.74 10.33 19.23
CA ASP A 305 -21.44 11.07 20.48
C ASP A 305 -20.43 10.35 21.40
N ASP A 306 -19.98 9.14 21.05
CA ASP A 306 -19.08 8.36 21.89
C ASP A 306 -17.62 8.62 21.54
N GLU A 307 -16.82 8.82 22.58
CA GLU A 307 -15.37 8.95 22.44
C GLU A 307 -14.68 7.61 22.70
N VAL A 308 -13.61 7.36 21.96
CA VAL A 308 -12.70 6.22 22.17
C VAL A 308 -11.43 6.72 22.82
N GLU A 309 -10.96 6.03 23.87
CA GLU A 309 -9.67 6.28 24.48
C GLU A 309 -8.61 5.39 23.80
N VAL A 310 -7.70 6.01 23.05
CA VAL A 310 -6.72 5.32 22.19
C VAL A 310 -5.35 5.34 22.85
N TYR A 311 -4.72 4.17 22.91
CA TYR A 311 -3.33 4.00 23.30
C TYR A 311 -2.58 3.39 22.12
N LEU A 312 -1.68 4.16 21.51
CA LEU A 312 -0.92 3.76 20.32
C LEU A 312 0.58 3.96 20.61
N PRO A 313 1.43 2.97 20.37
CA PRO A 313 2.86 3.14 20.55
C PRO A 313 3.38 4.14 19.52
N ARG A 314 4.30 4.99 19.94
CA ARG A 314 5.18 5.69 19.01
C ARG A 314 6.06 4.65 18.34
N PHE A 315 6.22 4.73 17.02
CA PHE A 315 7.09 3.83 16.28
C PHE A 315 7.66 4.46 15.03
N THR A 316 8.78 3.90 14.59
CA THR A 316 9.32 4.13 13.25
C THR A 316 9.69 2.79 12.64
N THR A 317 9.46 2.67 11.35
CA THR A 317 9.81 1.49 10.59
C THR A 317 10.59 1.89 9.36
N ILE A 318 11.73 1.24 9.14
CA ILE A 318 12.51 1.33 7.91
C ILE A 318 12.49 -0.07 7.31
N SER A 319 11.91 -0.21 6.12
CA SER A 319 11.80 -1.49 5.43
C SER A 319 12.58 -1.46 4.15
N ASP A 320 13.28 -2.55 3.85
CA ASP A 320 14.09 -2.72 2.66
C ASP A 320 13.82 -4.11 2.09
N PHE A 321 13.17 -4.15 0.94
CA PHE A 321 12.67 -5.39 0.36
C PHE A 321 13.08 -5.49 -1.11
N GLN A 322 13.66 -6.64 -1.46
CA GLN A 322 13.81 -7.07 -2.85
C GLN A 322 12.55 -7.83 -3.27
N MET A 323 11.80 -7.28 -4.22
CA MET A 323 10.44 -7.70 -4.52
C MET A 323 10.32 -8.86 -5.53
N ASN A 324 11.41 -9.25 -6.21
CA ASN A 324 11.38 -10.27 -7.25
C ASN A 324 10.63 -11.53 -6.82
N ALA A 325 11.03 -12.16 -5.71
CA ALA A 325 10.47 -13.43 -5.26
C ALA A 325 8.97 -13.34 -4.94
N VAL A 326 8.51 -12.25 -4.31
CA VAL A 326 7.09 -12.09 -4.01
C VAL A 326 6.28 -11.78 -5.28
N LEU A 327 6.82 -10.99 -6.21
CA LEU A 327 6.18 -10.70 -7.50
C LEU A 327 6.09 -11.94 -8.39
N GLU A 328 7.08 -12.83 -8.36
CA GLU A 328 7.03 -14.15 -9.00
C GLU A 328 5.91 -15.01 -8.43
N GLN A 329 5.78 -15.06 -7.10
CA GLN A 329 4.67 -15.77 -6.45
C GLN A 329 3.29 -15.16 -6.76
N MET A 330 3.25 -13.88 -7.15
CA MET A 330 2.06 -13.17 -7.63
C MET A 330 1.81 -13.37 -9.14
N GLY A 331 2.62 -14.19 -9.81
CA GLY A 331 2.42 -14.62 -11.19
C GLY A 331 3.19 -13.83 -12.25
N ILE A 332 4.10 -12.93 -11.86
CA ILE A 332 4.98 -12.21 -12.79
C ILE A 332 6.25 -13.04 -12.96
N LEU A 333 6.38 -13.84 -14.01
CA LEU A 333 7.46 -14.82 -14.14
C LEU A 333 8.41 -14.46 -15.28
N ASP A 334 7.89 -14.37 -16.50
CA ASP A 334 8.69 -14.14 -17.71
C ASP A 334 9.44 -12.81 -17.65
N ALA A 335 8.90 -11.81 -16.95
CA ALA A 335 9.52 -10.50 -16.77
C ALA A 335 10.91 -10.57 -16.08
N PHE A 336 11.13 -11.57 -15.23
CA PHE A 336 12.39 -11.79 -14.50
C PHE A 336 13.30 -12.82 -15.19
N ASP A 337 12.83 -13.50 -16.23
CA ASP A 337 13.58 -14.56 -16.92
C ASP A 337 14.35 -13.98 -18.12
N PRO A 338 15.70 -14.08 -18.14
CA PRO A 338 16.54 -13.53 -19.20
C PRO A 338 16.25 -14.10 -20.60
N ASN A 339 15.66 -15.30 -20.69
CA ASN A 339 15.37 -15.98 -21.94
C ASN A 339 13.93 -15.81 -22.42
N LYS A 340 13.03 -15.33 -21.55
CA LYS A 340 11.60 -15.21 -21.86
C LYS A 340 11.07 -13.79 -21.84
N ALA A 341 11.71 -12.89 -21.10
CA ALA A 341 11.29 -11.51 -20.97
C ALA A 341 11.18 -10.82 -22.34
N LYS A 342 10.06 -10.14 -22.58
CA LYS A 342 9.81 -9.39 -23.81
C LYS A 342 9.44 -7.94 -23.51
N PHE A 343 10.42 -7.07 -23.63
CA PHE A 343 10.29 -5.61 -23.45
C PHE A 343 10.65 -4.77 -24.70
N PRO A 344 10.08 -5.08 -25.88
CA PRO A 344 10.48 -4.41 -27.14
C PRO A 344 10.13 -2.91 -27.15
N TYR A 345 9.17 -2.49 -26.32
CA TYR A 345 8.82 -1.07 -26.20
C TYR A 345 9.76 -0.32 -25.25
N ILE A 346 10.53 -1.01 -24.40
CA ILE A 346 11.60 -0.39 -23.59
C ILE A 346 12.89 -0.28 -24.41
N SER A 347 13.33 -1.37 -25.05
CA SER A 347 14.53 -1.40 -25.89
C SER A 347 14.38 -2.43 -27.01
N GLU A 348 15.07 -2.18 -28.13
CA GLU A 348 15.20 -3.17 -29.22
C GLU A 348 16.14 -4.33 -28.83
N TYR A 349 16.94 -4.17 -27.78
CA TYR A 349 17.83 -5.20 -27.25
C TYR A 349 17.09 -6.05 -26.21
N PRO A 350 17.44 -7.35 -26.07
CA PRO A 350 16.87 -8.20 -25.03
C PRO A 350 17.08 -7.60 -23.64
N LEU A 351 15.99 -7.47 -22.88
CA LEU A 351 15.97 -6.96 -21.51
C LEU A 351 15.12 -7.88 -20.64
N TYR A 352 15.46 -7.97 -19.36
CA TYR A 352 14.66 -8.59 -18.31
C TYR A 352 14.86 -7.79 -17.03
N ILE A 353 13.89 -7.85 -16.12
CA ILE A 353 13.98 -7.18 -14.82
C ILE A 353 14.97 -7.97 -13.96
N SER A 354 16.11 -7.34 -13.65
CA SER A 354 17.12 -7.95 -12.78
C SER A 354 16.69 -7.86 -11.33
N ASN A 355 16.28 -6.66 -10.88
CA ASN A 355 15.93 -6.41 -9.49
C ASN A 355 14.81 -5.39 -9.37
N VAL A 356 13.98 -5.58 -8.35
CA VAL A 356 12.98 -4.61 -7.92
C VAL A 356 13.23 -4.29 -6.46
N PHE A 357 13.70 -3.07 -6.17
CA PHE A 357 13.93 -2.62 -4.80
C PHE A 357 12.79 -1.73 -4.33
N HIS A 358 12.30 -2.03 -3.14
CA HIS A 358 11.32 -1.20 -2.46
C HIS A 358 11.77 -0.86 -1.05
N LYS A 359 11.96 0.43 -0.80
CA LYS A 359 12.40 0.93 0.50
C LYS A 359 11.43 1.95 1.06
N THR A 360 11.05 1.78 2.31
CA THR A 360 10.12 2.68 2.95
C THR A 360 10.63 3.16 4.30
N ARG A 361 10.15 4.33 4.70
CA ARG A 361 10.27 4.82 6.06
C ARG A 361 8.96 5.48 6.49
N ILE A 362 8.51 5.12 7.69
CA ILE A 362 7.39 5.76 8.36
C ILE A 362 7.80 6.22 9.75
N GLU A 363 7.28 7.37 10.15
CA GLU A 363 7.39 7.89 11.51
C GLU A 363 6.01 8.18 12.06
N VAL A 364 5.65 7.50 13.14
CA VAL A 364 4.40 7.71 13.86
C VAL A 364 4.73 8.31 15.22
N THR A 365 4.35 9.58 15.41
CA THR A 365 4.59 10.36 16.63
C THR A 365 3.32 11.05 17.11
N GLU A 366 3.41 11.80 18.20
CA GLU A 366 2.31 12.58 18.75
C GLU A 366 1.91 13.78 17.88
N GLU A 367 2.76 14.15 16.91
CA GLU A 367 2.58 15.36 16.11
C GLU A 367 1.20 15.39 15.44
N GLY A 368 0.51 16.52 15.60
CA GLY A 368 -0.79 16.75 15.00
C GLY A 368 -1.04 18.22 14.74
N THR A 369 -2.17 18.51 14.13
CA THR A 369 -2.50 19.87 13.72
C THR A 369 -2.95 20.70 14.93
N VAL A 370 -2.13 21.70 15.32
CA VAL A 370 -2.36 22.54 16.52
C VAL A 370 -3.73 23.24 16.51
N ALA A 371 -4.27 23.53 15.31
CA ALA A 371 -5.54 24.25 15.17
C ALA A 371 -6.80 23.45 15.58
N SER A 372 -6.68 22.13 15.80
CA SER A 372 -7.80 21.30 16.28
C SER A 372 -7.81 21.14 17.81
N ALA A 373 -6.80 21.64 18.51
CA ALA A 373 -6.68 21.55 19.97
C ALA A 373 -7.61 22.51 20.74
N GLY A 374 -8.42 23.30 20.04
CA GLY A 374 -9.16 24.43 20.61
C GLY A 374 -10.58 24.15 21.11
N THR A 375 -11.16 22.98 20.87
CA THR A 375 -12.57 22.72 21.23
C THR A 375 -12.79 21.25 21.59
N ALA A 376 -12.44 20.88 22.82
CA ALA A 376 -13.02 19.72 23.50
C ALA A 376 -13.56 20.18 24.86
N GLY A 377 -14.49 21.14 24.79
CA GLY A 377 -15.36 21.49 25.89
C GLY A 377 -16.77 21.09 25.51
N THR A 378 -17.10 19.81 25.60
CA THR A 378 -18.47 19.33 25.39
C THR A 378 -18.73 18.09 26.24
N PHE A 379 -20.00 18.02 26.65
CA PHE A 379 -20.54 17.29 27.80
C PHE A 379 -20.07 15.83 27.92
N ALA A 380 -19.59 15.48 29.12
CA ALA A 380 -19.23 14.11 29.46
C ALA A 380 -20.48 13.21 29.47
N ASN A 381 -20.58 12.31 28.49
CA ASN A 381 -21.37 11.09 28.66
C ASN A 381 -20.83 10.34 29.89
N LYS A 382 -21.73 9.88 30.78
CA LYS A 382 -21.37 9.21 32.05
C LYS A 382 -20.86 7.77 31.85
N ALA A 383 -20.88 7.23 30.63
CA ALA A 383 -20.35 5.92 30.31
C ALA A 383 -18.82 5.97 30.20
N THR A 384 -18.14 4.93 30.66
CA THR A 384 -16.68 4.82 30.48
C THR A 384 -16.41 4.55 29.00
N PRO A 385 -15.61 5.39 28.31
CA PRO A 385 -15.31 5.23 26.89
C PRO A 385 -14.60 3.88 26.63
N PRO A 386 -14.86 3.20 25.50
CA PRO A 386 -14.09 2.03 25.12
C PRO A 386 -12.60 2.39 24.97
N ARG A 387 -11.73 1.46 25.40
CA ARG A 387 -10.27 1.61 25.29
C ARG A 387 -9.73 0.80 24.12
N PHE A 388 -9.09 1.46 23.18
CA PHE A 388 -8.34 0.82 22.10
C PHE A 388 -6.86 0.80 22.44
N TYR A 389 -6.39 -0.30 23.02
CA TYR A 389 -5.06 -0.40 23.61
C TYR A 389 -4.11 -1.25 22.76
N VAL A 390 -3.22 -0.60 22.03
CA VAL A 390 -2.33 -1.22 21.02
C VAL A 390 -0.98 -1.59 21.65
N ASN A 391 -1.00 -2.50 22.62
CA ASN A 391 0.21 -2.99 23.32
C ASN A 391 0.65 -4.39 22.90
N ARG A 392 0.20 -4.86 21.73
CA ARG A 392 0.54 -6.18 21.17
C ARG A 392 0.53 -6.10 19.65
N PRO A 393 0.99 -7.13 18.92
CA PRO A 393 1.18 -7.03 17.49
C PRO A 393 -0.08 -6.59 16.75
N PHE A 394 0.08 -5.66 15.82
CA PHE A 394 -1.03 -5.08 15.07
C PHE A 394 -0.63 -4.84 13.61
N ALA A 395 -1.64 -4.83 12.74
CA ALA A 395 -1.49 -4.41 11.36
C ALA A 395 -2.09 -3.02 11.20
N TYR A 396 -1.68 -2.31 10.17
CA TYR A 396 -2.30 -1.05 9.81
C TYR A 396 -2.28 -0.85 8.30
N VAL A 397 -3.22 -0.05 7.81
CA VAL A 397 -3.21 0.49 6.46
C VAL A 397 -3.40 2.00 6.50
N ILE A 398 -2.87 2.69 5.51
CA ILE A 398 -3.12 4.12 5.31
C ILE A 398 -3.83 4.29 3.98
N LEU A 399 -5.02 4.87 4.04
CA LEU A 399 -5.95 5.00 2.92
C LEU A 399 -6.17 6.46 2.57
N GLU A 400 -6.29 6.75 1.28
CA GLU A 400 -6.83 8.02 0.78
C GLU A 400 -8.32 7.85 0.48
N LYS A 401 -9.18 8.53 1.26
CA LYS A 401 -10.64 8.33 1.25
C LYS A 401 -11.30 8.77 -0.06
N THR A 402 -10.77 9.77 -0.75
CA THR A 402 -11.40 10.34 -1.97
C THR A 402 -11.37 9.35 -3.13
N SER A 403 -10.25 8.64 -3.27
CA SER A 403 -9.97 7.67 -4.33
C SER A 403 -10.09 6.22 -3.88
N ASN A 404 -10.29 6.00 -2.58
CA ASN A 404 -10.25 4.70 -1.92
C ASN A 404 -8.93 3.94 -2.18
N SER A 405 -7.82 4.67 -2.27
CA SER A 405 -6.51 4.10 -2.61
C SER A 405 -5.78 3.63 -1.35
N LEU A 406 -5.39 2.36 -1.32
CA LEU A 406 -4.52 1.80 -0.28
C LEU A 406 -3.06 2.19 -0.55
N LEU A 407 -2.59 3.23 0.15
CA LEU A 407 -1.28 3.81 -0.09
C LEU A 407 -0.17 3.05 0.63
N PHE A 408 -0.44 2.66 1.87
CA PHE A 408 0.52 1.98 2.72
C PHE A 408 -0.16 0.85 3.48
N CYS A 409 0.60 -0.20 3.75
CA CYS A 409 0.23 -1.22 4.73
C CYS A 409 1.47 -1.69 5.47
N GLY A 410 1.27 -2.17 6.68
CA GLY A 410 2.36 -2.59 7.52
C GLY A 410 1.91 -3.38 8.73
N GLN A 411 2.90 -3.88 9.46
CA GLN A 411 2.71 -4.54 10.73
C GLN A 411 3.77 -4.09 11.73
N VAL A 412 3.39 -4.15 13.00
CA VAL A 412 4.29 -3.92 14.13
C VAL A 412 4.12 -5.09 15.09
N ARG A 413 5.20 -5.85 15.28
CA ARG A 413 5.32 -7.03 16.15
C ARG A 413 6.28 -6.79 17.31
N LYS A 414 7.40 -6.08 17.07
CA LYS A 414 8.43 -5.82 18.09
C LYS A 414 9.03 -4.41 17.94
N PRO A 415 8.22 -3.37 18.22
CA PRO A 415 8.65 -1.99 18.08
C PRO A 415 9.82 -1.70 19.02
N LYS A 416 10.75 -0.87 18.54
CA LYS A 416 11.83 -0.33 19.37
C LYS A 416 11.37 0.98 20.02
N LEU A 417 11.96 1.30 21.17
CA LEU A 417 11.76 2.60 21.79
C LEU A 417 12.25 3.70 20.83
N PHE A 418 11.36 4.62 20.48
CA PHE A 418 11.55 5.70 19.51
C PHE A 418 11.08 7.03 20.10
#